data_AF-A0A2G1X4Y1-F1
#
_entry.id   AF-A0A2G1X4Y1-F1
#
_cell.length_a   1.000
_cell.length_b   1.000
_cell.length_c   1.000
_cell.angle_alpha   90.00
_cell.angle_beta   90.00
_cell.angle_gamma   90.00
#
_symmetry.space_group_name_H-M   'P 1'
#
loop_
_entity.id
_entity.type
_entity.pdbx_description
1 polymer ?
#
loop_
_entity_poly.entity_id
_entity_poly.type
_entity_poly.pdbx_seq_one_letter_code
_entity_poly.pdbx_strand_id
1 'polypeptide(L)'
;MPSIRSPLVSLLVGLVHAGTLIAVALTLGYSIGPSEYTSLGMGWRYGGLVIVAAVPVWLGLRYRIIAPLIALVLTTGYVLGMELVPPGPTFRDVAELERLAEPTGITVVENGLYIVRYMLNASVWAVRFSFLGLIEYTVRTRWKRLPAVPSPIVLISIPASREQAVRIATVGGVLHAVVMLWFTLRLGLTVSGEFGWLIYISSTLGMWILAAVPLYLLVRHLVVGPATALAVFILLNVQAEFTASPDDPHALYFGAWFLYLGLLLIVAGVEFGLRRLQIAQRLRMMT
;
A
#
# COMPACT_ATOMS: atom_id res chain seq x y z
N MET A 1 4.58 -31.98 -0.14
CA MET A 1 3.22 -31.44 -0.33
C MET A 1 3.15 -30.02 0.20
N PRO A 2 2.58 -29.04 -0.51
CA PRO A 2 2.26 -27.75 0.11
C PRO A 2 1.25 -28.03 1.23
N SER A 3 1.57 -27.70 2.48
CA SER A 3 0.64 -27.96 3.58
C SER A 3 -0.57 -27.04 3.44
N ILE A 4 -1.76 -27.62 3.25
CA ILE A 4 -3.05 -26.92 3.26
C ILE A 4 -3.23 -26.12 4.57
N ARG A 5 -2.47 -26.49 5.60
CA ARG A 5 -2.38 -25.80 6.89
C ARG A 5 -1.96 -24.34 6.78
N SER A 6 -1.04 -23.97 5.88
CA SER A 6 -0.54 -22.57 5.83
C SER A 6 -1.62 -21.57 5.40
N PRO A 7 -2.38 -21.76 4.30
CA PRO A 7 -3.50 -20.89 3.95
C PRO A 7 -4.57 -20.80 5.05
N LEU A 8 -4.94 -21.94 5.66
CA LEU A 8 -5.94 -21.98 6.74
C LEU A 8 -5.50 -21.21 7.99
N VAL A 9 -4.26 -21.42 8.44
CA VAL A 9 -3.69 -20.68 9.58
C VAL A 9 -3.63 -19.19 9.28
N SER A 10 -3.23 -18.82 8.06
CA SER A 10 -3.14 -17.41 7.66
C SER A 10 -4.51 -16.73 7.63
N LEU A 11 -5.53 -17.43 7.14
CA LEU A 11 -6.91 -16.96 7.17
C LEU A 11 -7.42 -16.81 8.60
N LEU A 12 -7.13 -17.78 9.48
CA LEU A 12 -7.50 -17.72 10.89
C LEU A 12 -6.84 -16.52 11.58
N VAL A 13 -5.56 -16.27 11.35
CA VAL A 13 -4.87 -15.08 11.88
C VAL A 13 -5.49 -13.81 11.33
N GLY A 14 -5.86 -13.78 10.05
CA GLY A 14 -6.59 -12.65 9.46
C GLY A 14 -7.94 -12.38 10.13
N LEU A 15 -8.70 -13.43 10.44
CA LEU A 15 -9.97 -13.33 11.17
C LEU A 15 -9.77 -12.84 12.61
N VAL A 16 -8.78 -13.36 13.32
CA VAL A 16 -8.44 -12.92 14.69
C VAL A 16 -7.98 -11.46 14.70
N HIS A 17 -7.15 -11.07 13.74
CA HIS A 17 -6.70 -9.68 13.54
C HIS A 17 -7.88 -8.74 13.31
N ALA A 18 -8.74 -9.05 12.33
CA ALA A 18 -9.92 -8.25 12.04
C ALA A 18 -10.86 -8.17 13.25
N GLY A 19 -11.16 -9.31 13.89
CA GLY A 19 -12.04 -9.38 15.05
C GLY A 19 -11.52 -8.59 16.25
N THR A 20 -10.20 -8.61 16.49
CA THR A 20 -9.56 -7.83 17.56
C THR A 20 -9.72 -6.34 17.31
N LEU A 21 -9.43 -5.87 16.09
CA LEU A 21 -9.55 -4.45 15.75
C LEU A 21 -11.01 -3.96 15.83
N ILE A 22 -11.94 -4.77 15.33
CA ILE A 22 -13.38 -4.47 15.44
C ILE A 22 -13.80 -4.42 16.92
N ALA A 23 -13.39 -5.40 17.73
CA ALA A 23 -13.75 -5.44 19.14
C ALA A 23 -13.21 -4.21 19.90
N VAL A 24 -11.95 -3.83 19.68
CA VAL A 24 -11.36 -2.62 20.28
C VAL A 24 -12.14 -1.39 19.84
N ALA A 25 -12.37 -1.22 18.54
CA ALA A 25 -13.09 -0.05 18.03
C ALA A 25 -14.53 0.05 18.54
N LEU A 26 -15.26 -1.06 18.65
CA LEU A 26 -16.60 -1.08 19.25
C LEU A 26 -16.57 -0.77 20.76
N THR A 27 -15.57 -1.26 21.47
CA THR A 27 -15.39 -0.97 22.91
C THR A 27 -15.11 0.51 23.17
N LEU A 28 -14.42 1.16 22.21
CA LEU A 28 -14.18 2.60 22.21
C LEU A 28 -15.39 3.43 21.71
N GLY A 29 -16.51 2.76 21.34
CA GLY A 29 -17.75 3.42 20.93
C GLY A 29 -17.79 3.87 19.47
N TYR A 30 -16.90 3.38 18.59
CA TYR A 30 -16.91 3.76 17.18
C TYR A 30 -18.04 3.09 16.39
N SER A 31 -18.72 3.87 15.55
CA SER A 31 -19.75 3.38 14.64
C SER A 31 -19.12 2.71 13.40
N ILE A 32 -18.69 1.46 13.61
CA ILE A 32 -18.07 0.62 12.59
C ILE A 32 -18.82 -0.71 12.42
N GLY A 33 -20.05 -0.80 12.92
CA GLY A 33 -20.87 -2.01 12.86
C GLY A 33 -21.30 -2.36 11.43
N PRO A 34 -21.71 -3.62 11.17
CA PRO A 34 -22.24 -4.04 9.86
C PRO A 34 -23.40 -3.18 9.35
N SER A 35 -24.24 -2.64 10.25
CA SER A 35 -25.38 -1.77 9.92
C SER A 35 -24.98 -0.47 9.22
N GLU A 36 -23.74 -0.03 9.40
CA GLU A 36 -23.25 1.25 8.90
C GLU A 36 -22.91 1.20 7.40
N TYR A 37 -22.94 0.01 6.79
CA TYR A 37 -22.41 -0.21 5.44
C TYR A 37 -23.37 -1.00 4.55
N THR A 38 -23.32 -0.71 3.25
CA THR A 38 -23.93 -1.57 2.23
C THR A 38 -23.25 -2.94 2.21
N SER A 39 -23.92 -3.97 1.67
CA SER A 39 -23.33 -5.31 1.57
C SER A 39 -21.99 -5.34 0.83
N LEU A 40 -21.87 -4.54 -0.24
CA LEU A 40 -20.61 -4.37 -0.97
C LEU A 40 -19.55 -3.67 -0.11
N GLY A 41 -19.94 -2.62 0.61
CA GLY A 41 -19.06 -1.90 1.54
C GLY A 41 -18.55 -2.77 2.68
N MET A 42 -19.42 -3.61 3.26
CA MET A 42 -19.07 -4.62 4.26
C MET A 42 -18.05 -5.61 3.71
N GLY A 43 -18.33 -6.20 2.54
CA GLY A 43 -17.45 -7.17 1.91
C GLY A 43 -16.07 -6.60 1.64
N TRP A 44 -16.00 -5.37 1.13
CA TRP A 44 -14.74 -4.68 0.87
C TRP A 44 -13.95 -4.38 2.16
N ARG A 45 -14.61 -3.82 3.18
CA ARG A 45 -13.94 -3.39 4.42
C ARG A 45 -13.52 -4.56 5.28
N TYR A 46 -14.45 -5.46 5.62
CA TYR A 46 -14.14 -6.62 6.46
C TYR A 46 -13.30 -7.65 5.73
N GLY A 47 -13.55 -7.87 4.43
CA GLY A 47 -12.69 -8.69 3.60
C GLY A 47 -11.26 -8.12 3.53
N GLY A 48 -11.14 -6.80 3.31
CA GLY A 48 -9.85 -6.09 3.33
C GLY A 48 -9.11 -6.25 4.67
N LEU A 49 -9.82 -6.15 5.79
CA LEU A 49 -9.28 -6.35 7.14
C LEU A 49 -8.77 -7.76 7.42
N VAL A 50 -9.42 -8.77 6.86
CA VAL A 50 -8.92 -10.15 6.95
C VAL A 50 -7.70 -10.32 6.04
N ILE A 51 -7.78 -9.84 4.79
CA ILE A 51 -6.75 -9.99 3.77
C ILE A 51 -5.45 -9.28 4.15
N VAL A 52 -5.54 -8.07 4.73
CA VAL A 52 -4.37 -7.26 5.12
C VAL A 52 -3.45 -7.99 6.09
N ALA A 53 -3.98 -8.89 6.92
CA ALA A 53 -3.19 -9.74 7.80
C ALA A 53 -2.92 -11.14 7.22
N ALA A 54 -3.92 -11.74 6.58
CA ALA A 54 -3.79 -13.10 6.04
C ALA A 54 -2.70 -13.19 4.96
N VAL A 55 -2.56 -12.19 4.09
CA VAL A 55 -1.55 -12.21 3.02
C VAL A 55 -0.12 -12.16 3.57
N PRO A 56 0.27 -11.19 4.43
CA PRO A 56 1.59 -11.19 5.07
C PRO A 56 1.92 -12.48 5.83
N VAL A 57 0.96 -13.00 6.59
CA VAL A 57 1.14 -14.23 7.37
C VAL A 57 1.36 -15.42 6.44
N TRP A 58 0.57 -15.53 5.37
CA TRP A 58 0.75 -16.58 4.38
C TRP A 58 2.12 -16.50 3.70
N LEU A 59 2.55 -15.29 3.32
CA LEU A 59 3.86 -15.04 2.73
C LEU A 59 5.01 -15.43 3.69
N GLY A 60 4.88 -15.10 4.98
CA GLY A 60 5.83 -15.48 6.01
C GLY A 60 5.88 -16.98 6.26
N LEU A 61 4.73 -17.62 6.45
CA LEU A 61 4.66 -19.06 6.75
C LEU A 61 5.08 -19.93 5.57
N ARG A 62 4.63 -19.58 4.36
CA ARG A 62 4.84 -20.42 3.16
C ARG A 62 6.18 -20.17 2.49
N TYR A 63 6.58 -18.90 2.39
CA TYR A 63 7.72 -18.48 1.58
C TYR A 63 8.84 -17.84 2.42
N ARG A 64 8.66 -17.68 3.73
CA ARG A 64 9.58 -16.94 4.62
C ARG A 64 9.86 -15.52 4.14
N ILE A 65 8.88 -14.89 3.48
CA ILE A 65 8.93 -13.49 3.09
C ILE A 65 8.44 -12.68 4.30
N ILE A 66 9.32 -11.93 4.94
CA ILE A 66 9.11 -11.36 6.29
C ILE A 66 8.80 -9.87 6.29
N ALA A 67 9.21 -9.11 5.29
CA ALA A 67 9.02 -7.66 5.22
C ALA A 67 7.53 -7.25 5.31
N PRO A 68 6.58 -7.93 4.63
CA PRO A 68 5.15 -7.65 4.80
C PRO A 68 4.67 -7.89 6.22
N LEU A 69 5.18 -8.93 6.88
CA LEU A 69 4.78 -9.29 8.25
C LEU A 69 5.31 -8.28 9.26
N ILE A 70 6.56 -7.84 9.11
CA ILE A 70 7.13 -6.77 9.91
C ILE A 70 6.33 -5.48 9.73
N ALA A 71 6.02 -5.11 8.48
CA ALA A 71 5.23 -3.93 8.18
C ALA A 71 3.82 -4.01 8.80
N LEU A 72 3.16 -5.18 8.73
CA LEU A 72 1.89 -5.43 9.40
C LEU A 72 2.00 -5.21 10.92
N VAL A 73 2.94 -5.87 11.58
CA VAL A 73 3.13 -5.77 13.04
C VAL A 73 3.41 -4.33 13.46
N LEU A 74 4.29 -3.63 12.75
CA LEU A 74 4.61 -2.23 13.06
C LEU A 74 3.41 -1.31 12.86
N THR A 75 2.69 -1.43 11.73
CA THR A 75 1.52 -0.58 11.47
C THR A 75 0.40 -0.86 12.47
N THR A 76 0.08 -2.13 12.73
CA THR A 76 -0.98 -2.50 13.69
C THR A 76 -0.60 -2.14 15.11
N GLY A 77 0.65 -2.37 15.52
CA GLY A 77 1.16 -1.99 16.83
C GLY A 77 1.13 -0.48 17.04
N TYR A 78 1.53 0.30 16.03
CA TYR A 78 1.41 1.76 16.06
C TYR A 78 -0.04 2.20 16.22
N VAL A 79 -0.95 1.67 15.40
CA VAL A 79 -2.37 2.03 15.44
C VAL A 79 -3.01 1.72 16.79
N LEU A 80 -2.78 0.52 17.32
CA LEU A 80 -3.30 0.14 18.64
C LEU A 80 -2.63 0.95 19.75
N GLY A 81 -1.33 1.21 19.65
CA GLY A 81 -0.61 2.04 20.62
C GLY A 81 -1.16 3.45 20.68
N MET A 82 -1.37 4.09 19.53
CA MET A 82 -1.91 5.46 19.46
C MET A 82 -3.38 5.54 19.89
N GLU A 83 -4.18 4.48 19.72
CA GLU A 83 -5.58 4.47 20.15
C GLU A 83 -5.75 4.16 21.65
N LEU A 84 -4.86 3.34 22.21
CA LEU A 84 -4.97 2.85 23.59
C LEU A 84 -4.14 3.68 24.59
N VAL A 85 -3.21 4.51 24.12
CA VAL A 85 -2.34 5.33 24.97
C VAL A 85 -2.71 6.82 24.81
N PRO A 86 -2.87 7.59 25.92
CA PRO A 86 -3.10 9.04 25.86
C PRO A 86 -1.99 9.79 25.11
N PRO A 87 -2.27 10.95 24.47
CA PRO A 87 -3.48 11.76 24.60
C PRO A 87 -4.64 11.32 23.70
N GLY A 88 -5.87 11.55 24.19
CA GLY A 88 -7.09 11.40 23.41
C GLY A 88 -7.18 12.40 22.25
N PRO A 89 -8.28 12.39 21.49
CA PRO A 89 -8.35 13.14 20.25
C PRO A 89 -8.19 14.65 20.41
N THR A 90 -7.41 15.27 19.55
CA THR A 90 -7.30 16.73 19.47
C THR A 90 -8.24 17.28 18.41
N PHE A 91 -9.14 18.16 18.82
CA PHE A 91 -10.08 18.86 17.96
C PHE A 91 -9.53 20.25 17.63
N ARG A 92 -9.45 20.59 16.35
CA ARG A 92 -9.06 21.93 15.88
C ARG A 92 -10.06 22.47 14.90
N ASP A 93 -10.25 23.79 14.90
CA ASP A 93 -10.99 24.46 13.82
C ASP A 93 -10.15 24.44 12.53
N VAL A 94 -10.78 24.25 11.38
CA VAL A 94 -10.11 24.32 10.07
C VAL A 94 -9.38 25.66 9.89
N ALA A 95 -9.91 26.76 10.44
CA ALA A 95 -9.25 28.07 10.43
C ALA A 95 -7.84 28.03 11.04
N GLU A 96 -7.64 27.26 12.12
CA GLU A 96 -6.33 27.13 12.76
C GLU A 96 -5.32 26.38 11.89
N LEU A 97 -5.80 25.39 11.12
CA LEU A 97 -4.97 24.58 10.22
C LEU A 97 -4.61 25.33 8.95
N GLU A 98 -5.57 26.04 8.36
CA GLU A 98 -5.41 26.82 7.14
C GLU A 98 -4.86 28.24 7.40
N ARG A 99 -4.67 28.60 8.67
CA ARG A 99 -4.21 29.94 9.11
C ARG A 99 -5.13 31.06 8.64
N LEU A 100 -6.43 30.82 8.69
CA LEU A 100 -7.47 31.80 8.37
C LEU A 100 -7.68 32.76 9.55
N ALA A 101 -8.12 33.98 9.24
CA ALA A 101 -8.30 35.04 10.25
C ALA A 101 -9.52 34.83 11.14
N GLU A 102 -10.55 34.11 10.65
CA GLU A 102 -11.81 33.89 11.35
C GLU A 102 -12.09 32.39 11.51
N PRO A 103 -12.67 31.95 12.64
CA PRO A 103 -13.10 30.56 12.83
C PRO A 103 -14.10 30.14 11.76
N THR A 104 -13.91 28.94 11.20
CA THR A 104 -14.84 28.38 10.22
C THR A 104 -16.06 27.73 10.87
N GLY A 105 -15.95 27.33 12.14
CA GLY A 105 -16.95 26.51 12.83
C GLY A 105 -16.89 25.03 12.43
N ILE A 106 -15.93 24.64 11.59
CA ILE A 106 -15.72 23.26 11.15
C ILE A 106 -14.57 22.68 12.00
N THR A 107 -14.89 21.74 12.89
CA THR A 107 -13.90 21.07 13.74
C THR A 107 -13.41 19.78 13.09
N VAL A 108 -12.09 19.59 13.04
CA VAL A 108 -11.45 18.36 12.58
C VAL A 108 -10.66 17.70 13.70
N VAL A 109 -10.53 16.37 13.62
CA VAL A 109 -9.79 15.56 14.58
C VAL A 109 -8.38 15.33 14.04
N GLU A 110 -7.39 15.97 14.66
CA GLU A 110 -5.98 15.95 14.24
C GLU A 110 -5.28 14.66 14.63
N ASN A 111 -5.35 14.28 15.91
CA ASN A 111 -4.88 13.00 16.43
C ASN A 111 -6.09 12.22 16.92
N GLY A 112 -6.23 10.93 16.57
CA GLY A 112 -7.35 10.08 16.98
C GLY A 112 -7.99 9.33 15.80
N LEU A 113 -8.82 8.33 16.12
CA LEU A 113 -9.43 7.44 15.11
C LEU A 113 -8.39 6.64 14.31
N TYR A 114 -7.21 6.38 14.86
CA TYR A 114 -6.17 5.59 14.21
C TYR A 114 -6.68 4.20 13.83
N ILE A 115 -7.39 3.54 14.74
CA ILE A 115 -7.96 2.22 14.49
C ILE A 115 -9.00 2.26 13.40
N VAL A 116 -9.87 3.27 13.40
CA VAL A 116 -10.91 3.47 12.38
C VAL A 116 -10.26 3.76 11.03
N ARG A 117 -9.33 4.72 10.94
CA ARG A 117 -8.61 5.08 9.71
C ARG A 117 -7.82 3.91 9.14
N TYR A 118 -7.17 3.11 10.00
CA TYR A 118 -6.52 1.86 9.59
C TYR A 118 -7.51 0.86 9.01
N MET A 119 -8.63 0.62 9.70
CA MET A 119 -9.67 -0.32 9.29
C MET A 119 -10.32 0.08 7.97
N LEU A 120 -10.64 1.37 7.81
CA LEU A 120 -11.15 1.94 6.56
C LEU A 120 -10.19 1.67 5.42
N ASN A 121 -8.89 1.90 5.63
CA ASN A 121 -7.88 1.81 4.58
C ASN A 121 -7.22 0.44 4.45
N ALA A 122 -7.81 -0.62 5.01
CA ALA A 122 -7.21 -1.96 5.04
C ALA A 122 -6.83 -2.50 3.65
N SER A 123 -7.61 -2.19 2.62
CA SER A 123 -7.29 -2.56 1.23
C SER A 123 -6.02 -1.87 0.70
N VAL A 124 -5.80 -0.60 1.05
CA VAL A 124 -4.59 0.16 0.69
C VAL A 124 -3.36 -0.46 1.35
N TRP A 125 -3.47 -0.82 2.63
CA TRP A 125 -2.41 -1.54 3.36
C TRP A 125 -2.13 -2.91 2.74
N ALA A 126 -3.16 -3.66 2.35
CA ALA A 126 -3.00 -4.97 1.73
C ALA A 126 -2.24 -4.91 0.41
N VAL A 127 -2.51 -3.90 -0.44
CA VAL A 127 -1.75 -3.67 -1.68
C VAL A 127 -0.28 -3.38 -1.36
N ARG A 128 -0.02 -2.48 -0.41
CA ARG A 128 1.34 -2.13 0.01
C ARG A 128 2.12 -3.35 0.52
N PHE A 129 1.52 -4.14 1.39
CA PHE A 129 2.16 -5.33 1.96
C PHE A 129 2.41 -6.39 0.88
N SER A 130 1.51 -6.53 -0.09
CA SER A 130 1.72 -7.40 -1.25
C SER A 130 2.91 -6.96 -2.09
N PHE A 131 3.06 -5.64 -2.32
CA PHE A 131 4.20 -5.08 -3.06
C PHE A 131 5.51 -5.27 -2.31
N LEU A 132 5.53 -5.04 -0.99
CA LEU A 132 6.70 -5.35 -0.16
C LEU A 132 7.10 -6.82 -0.26
N GLY A 133 6.13 -7.72 -0.34
CA GLY A 133 6.40 -9.15 -0.50
C GLY A 133 7.07 -9.48 -1.82
N LEU A 134 6.59 -8.88 -2.91
CA LEU A 134 7.19 -9.05 -4.24
C LEU A 134 8.59 -8.42 -4.33
N ILE A 135 8.79 -7.26 -3.68
CA ILE A 135 10.09 -6.59 -3.57
C ILE A 135 11.07 -7.49 -2.84
N GLU A 136 10.73 -7.99 -1.65
CA GLU A 136 11.60 -8.90 -0.90
C GLU A 136 11.92 -10.16 -1.71
N TYR A 137 10.90 -10.79 -2.32
CA TYR A 137 11.07 -11.98 -3.14
C TYR A 137 12.09 -11.73 -4.26
N THR A 138 11.94 -10.63 -5.01
CA THR A 138 12.85 -10.25 -6.10
C THR A 138 14.26 -9.93 -5.60
N VAL A 139 14.36 -9.20 -4.49
CA VAL A 139 15.62 -8.83 -3.85
C VAL A 139 16.41 -10.08 -3.44
N ARG A 140 15.74 -11.07 -2.85
CA ARG A 140 16.36 -12.33 -2.41
C ARG A 140 16.70 -13.26 -3.57
N THR A 141 16.01 -13.15 -4.71
CA THR A 141 16.44 -13.82 -5.95
C THR A 141 17.70 -13.17 -6.53
N ARG A 142 17.84 -11.85 -6.44
CA ARG A 142 18.96 -11.10 -7.02
C ARG A 142 20.23 -11.14 -6.16
N TRP A 143 20.11 -10.90 -4.85
CA TRP A 143 21.27 -10.76 -3.96
C TRP A 143 21.62 -12.07 -3.27
N LYS A 144 22.71 -12.70 -3.74
CA LYS A 144 23.26 -13.95 -3.19
C LYS A 144 23.67 -13.90 -1.71
N ARG A 145 23.86 -12.70 -1.14
CA ARG A 145 24.18 -12.52 0.29
C ARG A 145 22.98 -12.74 1.20
N LEU A 146 21.76 -12.63 0.67
CA LEU A 146 20.54 -12.88 1.43
C LEU A 146 20.16 -14.36 1.34
N PRO A 147 19.56 -14.94 2.40
CA PRO A 147 19.06 -16.30 2.35
C PRO A 147 18.05 -16.45 1.21
N ALA A 148 18.21 -17.46 0.36
CA ALA A 148 17.27 -17.73 -0.72
C ALA A 148 15.87 -18.06 -0.15
N VAL A 149 14.83 -17.85 -0.97
CA VAL A 149 13.46 -18.23 -0.64
C VAL A 149 13.36 -19.77 -0.71
N PRO A 150 13.00 -20.47 0.39
CA PRO A 150 13.12 -21.93 0.46
C PRO A 150 12.21 -22.70 -0.51
N SER A 151 11.12 -22.08 -0.94
CA SER A 151 10.17 -22.64 -1.89
C SER A 151 9.83 -21.56 -2.90
N PRO A 152 10.39 -21.60 -4.12
CA PRO A 152 10.05 -20.64 -5.16
C PRO A 152 8.54 -20.62 -5.41
N ILE A 153 8.00 -19.44 -5.69
CA ILE A 153 6.60 -19.29 -6.07
C ILE A 153 6.48 -19.84 -7.49
N VAL A 154 5.84 -21.01 -7.65
CA VAL A 154 5.73 -21.70 -8.96
C VAL A 154 5.10 -20.80 -10.04
N LEU A 155 4.20 -19.90 -9.64
CA LEU A 155 3.52 -18.97 -10.55
C LEU A 155 4.41 -17.79 -11.00
N ILE A 156 5.55 -17.55 -10.33
CA ILE A 156 6.41 -16.38 -10.54
C ILE A 156 7.86 -16.84 -10.72
N SER A 157 8.30 -16.86 -11.98
CA SER A 157 9.70 -17.02 -12.33
C SER A 157 10.37 -15.65 -12.33
N ILE A 158 11.55 -15.53 -11.73
CA ILE A 158 12.32 -14.29 -11.67
C ILE A 158 13.75 -14.55 -12.15
N PRO A 159 14.25 -13.86 -13.20
CA PRO A 159 13.53 -12.88 -14.02
C PRO A 159 12.36 -13.49 -14.79
N ALA A 160 11.24 -12.77 -14.84
CA ALA A 160 10.04 -13.24 -15.55
C ALA A 160 10.23 -13.17 -17.08
N SER A 161 9.54 -14.04 -17.82
CA SER A 161 9.39 -13.86 -19.27
C SER A 161 8.66 -12.53 -19.55
N ARG A 162 8.75 -12.01 -20.79
CA ARG A 162 8.05 -10.75 -21.14
C ARG A 162 6.55 -10.86 -20.89
N GLU A 163 5.94 -11.96 -21.32
CA GLU A 163 4.51 -12.23 -21.14
C GLU A 163 4.12 -12.32 -19.66
N GLN A 164 4.88 -13.08 -18.87
CA GLN A 164 4.63 -13.22 -17.43
C GLN A 164 4.82 -11.88 -16.70
N ALA A 165 5.84 -11.10 -17.08
CA ALA A 165 6.07 -9.78 -16.52
C ALA A 165 4.94 -8.81 -16.82
N VAL A 166 4.44 -8.78 -18.07
CA VAL A 166 3.26 -7.99 -18.45
C VAL A 166 2.05 -8.42 -17.63
N ARG A 167 1.80 -9.73 -17.49
CA ARG A 167 0.67 -10.24 -16.69
C ARG A 167 0.76 -9.81 -15.23
N ILE A 168 1.92 -9.97 -14.58
CA ILE A 168 2.12 -9.56 -13.19
C ILE A 168 1.93 -8.05 -13.03
N ALA A 169 2.55 -7.26 -13.92
CA ALA A 169 2.45 -5.81 -13.93
C ALA A 169 1.01 -5.32 -14.12
N THR A 170 0.29 -5.87 -15.09
CA THR A 170 -1.10 -5.51 -15.36
C THR A 170 -2.00 -5.86 -14.18
N VAL A 171 -1.89 -7.08 -13.63
CA VAL A 171 -2.70 -7.49 -12.48
C VAL A 171 -2.42 -6.63 -11.24
N GLY A 172 -1.14 -6.44 -10.90
CA GLY A 172 -0.77 -5.61 -9.76
C GLY A 172 -1.14 -4.13 -9.96
N GLY A 173 -1.02 -3.63 -11.20
CA GLY A 173 -1.47 -2.31 -11.57
C GLY A 173 -2.97 -2.13 -11.42
N VAL A 174 -3.78 -3.09 -11.90
CA VAL A 174 -5.24 -3.02 -11.83
C VAL A 174 -5.68 -3.06 -10.38
N LEU A 175 -5.10 -3.94 -9.58
CA LEU A 175 -5.36 -4.00 -8.14
C LEU A 175 -5.07 -2.65 -7.47
N HIS A 176 -3.91 -2.05 -7.76
CA HIS A 176 -3.57 -0.72 -7.24
C HIS A 176 -4.56 0.35 -7.70
N ALA A 177 -4.92 0.37 -8.99
CA ALA A 177 -5.86 1.35 -9.54
C ALA A 177 -7.25 1.26 -8.90
N VAL A 178 -7.80 0.06 -8.74
CA VAL A 178 -9.11 -0.16 -8.10
C VAL A 178 -9.07 0.30 -6.66
N VAL A 179 -8.02 -0.06 -5.91
CA VAL A 179 -7.89 0.32 -4.50
C VAL A 179 -7.71 1.82 -4.34
N MET A 180 -6.90 2.45 -5.18
CA MET A 180 -6.69 3.91 -5.13
C MET A 180 -7.91 4.69 -5.59
N LEU A 181 -8.63 4.24 -6.62
CA LEU A 181 -9.90 4.85 -7.02
C LEU A 181 -10.94 4.76 -5.90
N TRP A 182 -11.06 3.59 -5.26
CA TRP A 182 -11.93 3.44 -4.08
C TRP A 182 -11.52 4.40 -2.97
N PHE A 183 -10.21 4.55 -2.73
CA PHE A 183 -9.68 5.47 -1.72
C PHE A 183 -10.03 6.93 -2.06
N THR A 184 -9.86 7.36 -3.31
CA THR A 184 -10.27 8.68 -3.81
C THR A 184 -11.76 8.93 -3.57
N LEU A 185 -12.62 7.98 -3.96
CA LEU A 185 -14.08 8.10 -3.80
C LEU A 185 -14.47 8.17 -2.32
N ARG A 186 -13.81 7.39 -1.46
CA ARG A 186 -14.03 7.40 -0.01
C ARG A 186 -13.64 8.73 0.62
N LEU A 187 -12.60 9.38 0.11
CA LEU A 187 -12.18 10.72 0.56
C LEU A 187 -13.12 11.83 0.08
N GLY A 188 -14.12 11.52 -0.74
CA GLY A 188 -15.02 12.52 -1.30
C GLY A 188 -14.31 13.49 -2.24
N LEU A 189 -13.12 13.12 -2.74
CA LEU A 189 -12.40 13.91 -3.72
C LEU A 189 -13.24 13.93 -5.00
N THR A 190 -13.90 15.07 -5.20
CA THR A 190 -14.77 15.35 -6.33
C THR A 190 -14.10 16.34 -7.26
N VAL A 191 -14.00 15.98 -8.54
CA VAL A 191 -13.54 16.91 -9.56
C VAL A 191 -14.76 17.63 -10.12
N SER A 192 -14.89 18.92 -9.82
CA SER A 192 -15.96 19.77 -10.34
C SER A 192 -15.67 20.22 -11.78
N GLY A 193 -16.74 20.46 -12.55
CA GLY A 193 -16.68 20.92 -13.95
C GLY A 193 -17.15 19.89 -14.97
N GLU A 194 -17.57 20.37 -16.15
CA GLU A 194 -18.17 19.58 -17.24
C GLU A 194 -17.28 18.42 -17.72
N PHE A 195 -15.96 18.54 -17.52
CA PHE A 195 -14.96 17.56 -17.92
C PHE A 195 -14.35 16.78 -16.75
N GLY A 196 -14.92 16.84 -15.55
CA GLY A 196 -14.40 16.13 -14.37
C GLY A 196 -14.25 14.63 -14.56
N TRP A 197 -15.13 14.01 -15.36
CA TRP A 197 -15.07 12.58 -15.71
C TRP A 197 -13.79 12.19 -16.47
N LEU A 198 -13.23 13.09 -17.30
CA LEU A 198 -11.97 12.84 -18.02
C LEU A 198 -10.80 12.74 -17.04
N ILE A 199 -10.82 13.53 -15.96
CA ILE A 199 -9.80 13.47 -14.91
C ILE A 199 -9.89 12.14 -14.19
N TYR A 200 -11.08 11.65 -13.83
CA TYR A 200 -11.21 10.31 -13.22
C TYR A 200 -10.68 9.19 -14.12
N ILE A 201 -10.97 9.23 -15.42
CA ILE A 201 -10.44 8.22 -16.36
C ILE A 201 -8.92 8.33 -16.46
N SER A 202 -8.39 9.54 -16.67
CA SER A 202 -6.96 9.80 -16.77
C SER A 202 -6.22 9.36 -15.50
N SER A 203 -6.74 9.73 -14.33
CA SER A 203 -6.17 9.38 -13.03
C SER A 203 -6.27 7.89 -12.74
N THR A 204 -7.38 7.22 -13.10
CA THR A 204 -7.50 5.76 -12.93
C THR A 204 -6.49 5.01 -13.81
N LEU A 205 -6.34 5.43 -15.07
CA LEU A 205 -5.29 4.91 -15.95
C LEU A 205 -3.89 5.23 -15.41
N GLY A 206 -3.72 6.43 -14.86
CA GLY A 206 -2.52 6.86 -14.18
C GLY A 206 -2.15 5.95 -13.02
N MET A 207 -3.09 5.64 -12.13
CA MET A 207 -2.90 4.72 -11.00
C MET A 207 -2.55 3.31 -11.47
N TRP A 208 -3.14 2.86 -12.58
CA TRP A 208 -2.78 1.59 -13.19
C TRP A 208 -1.33 1.58 -13.65
N ILE A 209 -0.92 2.57 -14.44
CA ILE A 209 0.44 2.71 -14.99
C ILE A 209 1.47 2.89 -13.86
N LEU A 210 1.14 3.70 -12.86
CA LEU A 210 2.02 4.06 -11.75
C LEU A 210 2.46 2.83 -10.94
N ALA A 211 1.63 1.79 -10.88
CA ALA A 211 2.01 0.50 -10.32
C ALA A 211 2.52 -0.50 -11.36
N ALA A 212 1.90 -0.58 -12.54
CA ALA A 212 2.30 -1.55 -13.57
C ALA A 212 3.75 -1.36 -14.02
N VAL A 213 4.19 -0.12 -14.23
CA VAL A 213 5.56 0.17 -14.72
C VAL A 213 6.63 -0.29 -13.71
N PRO A 214 6.61 0.14 -12.44
CA PRO A 214 7.55 -0.36 -11.43
C PRO A 214 7.53 -1.88 -11.25
N LEU A 215 6.35 -2.50 -11.28
CA LEU A 215 6.22 -3.95 -11.13
C LEU A 215 6.83 -4.69 -12.32
N TYR A 216 6.61 -4.20 -13.55
CA TYR A 216 7.23 -4.74 -14.74
C TYR A 216 8.76 -4.66 -14.64
N LEU A 217 9.30 -3.50 -14.28
CA LEU A 217 10.73 -3.29 -14.10
C LEU A 217 11.32 -4.18 -13.00
N LEU A 218 10.58 -4.38 -11.91
CA LEU A 218 10.95 -5.25 -10.81
C LEU A 218 11.07 -6.70 -11.25
N VAL A 219 10.03 -7.29 -11.84
CA VAL A 219 10.03 -8.74 -12.12
C VAL A 219 10.80 -9.11 -13.38
N ARG A 220 10.85 -8.21 -14.39
CA ARG A 220 11.55 -8.47 -15.66
C ARG A 220 13.01 -8.08 -15.61
N HIS A 221 13.31 -6.92 -15.04
CA HIS A 221 14.64 -6.30 -15.07
C HIS A 221 15.31 -6.28 -13.70
N LEU A 222 14.67 -6.85 -12.68
CA LEU A 222 15.14 -6.89 -11.29
C LEU A 222 15.36 -5.51 -10.68
N VAL A 223 14.80 -4.44 -11.25
CA VAL A 223 14.99 -3.03 -10.82
C VAL A 223 14.10 -2.75 -9.61
N VAL A 224 14.72 -2.58 -8.44
CA VAL A 224 14.03 -2.61 -7.14
C VAL A 224 13.58 -1.23 -6.69
N GLY A 225 14.36 -0.20 -7.03
CA GLY A 225 14.16 1.19 -6.59
C GLY A 225 12.76 1.73 -6.88
N PRO A 226 12.24 1.65 -8.12
CA PRO A 226 10.92 2.16 -8.46
C PRO A 226 9.79 1.50 -7.67
N ALA A 227 9.82 0.18 -7.51
CA ALA A 227 8.80 -0.53 -6.74
C ALA A 227 8.88 -0.17 -5.24
N THR A 228 10.09 0.02 -4.72
CA THR A 228 10.32 0.45 -3.34
C THR A 228 9.81 1.88 -3.11
N ALA A 229 10.13 2.80 -4.02
CA ALA A 229 9.64 4.18 -3.96
C ALA A 229 8.11 4.24 -4.07
N LEU A 230 7.49 3.43 -4.92
CA LEU A 230 6.04 3.29 -4.99
C LEU A 230 5.45 2.82 -3.65
N ALA A 231 6.04 1.79 -3.01
CA ALA A 231 5.58 1.33 -1.70
C ALA A 231 5.72 2.38 -0.59
N VAL A 232 6.68 3.31 -0.73
CA VAL A 232 6.84 4.50 0.13
C VAL A 232 5.78 5.55 -0.19
N PHE A 233 5.48 5.85 -1.46
CA PHE A 233 4.40 6.79 -1.79
C PHE A 233 3.04 6.31 -1.29
N ILE A 234 2.76 5.00 -1.42
CA ILE A 234 1.54 4.42 -0.85
C ILE A 234 1.52 4.58 0.68
N LEU A 235 2.65 4.40 1.37
CA LEU A 235 2.76 4.66 2.81
C LEU A 235 2.42 6.11 3.14
N LEU A 236 3.08 7.06 2.49
CA LEU A 236 2.92 8.48 2.79
C LEU A 236 1.49 8.95 2.53
N ASN A 237 0.89 8.46 1.44
CA ASN A 237 -0.49 8.74 1.07
C ASN A 237 -1.46 8.24 2.16
N VAL A 238 -1.37 6.97 2.58
CA VAL A 238 -2.24 6.44 3.65
C VAL A 238 -1.87 6.99 5.03
N GLN A 239 -0.63 7.45 5.26
CA GLN A 239 -0.20 8.03 6.53
C GLN A 239 -0.79 9.42 6.73
N ALA A 240 -0.95 10.20 5.66
CA ALA A 240 -1.55 11.52 5.72
C ALA A 240 -2.97 11.50 6.31
N GLU A 241 -3.67 10.38 6.14
CA GLU A 241 -4.97 10.17 6.78
C GLU A 241 -4.91 10.21 8.31
N PHE A 242 -3.76 9.96 8.94
CA PHE A 242 -3.60 10.02 10.40
C PHE A 242 -3.29 11.43 10.93
N THR A 243 -3.21 12.42 10.05
CA THR A 243 -2.94 13.81 10.42
C THR A 243 -4.02 14.71 9.84
N ALA A 244 -4.53 15.69 10.59
CA ALA A 244 -5.33 16.76 9.99
C ALA A 244 -4.39 17.75 9.29
N SER A 245 -4.28 17.63 7.97
CA SER A 245 -3.48 18.52 7.13
C SER A 245 -4.37 19.11 6.04
N PRO A 246 -4.28 20.43 5.75
CA PRO A 246 -4.97 21.02 4.60
C PRO A 246 -4.41 20.49 3.27
N ASP A 247 -3.16 20.04 3.27
CA ASP A 247 -2.56 19.37 2.13
C ASP A 247 -2.97 17.90 2.11
N ASP A 248 -3.73 17.50 1.08
CA ASP A 248 -4.03 16.10 0.78
C ASP A 248 -3.06 15.54 -0.27
N PRO A 249 -2.03 14.76 0.12
CA PRO A 249 -1.11 14.15 -0.83
C PRO A 249 -1.82 13.14 -1.75
N HIS A 250 -3.01 12.63 -1.37
CA HIS A 250 -3.80 11.77 -2.22
C HIS A 250 -4.34 12.52 -3.45
N ALA A 251 -4.80 13.76 -3.28
CA ALA A 251 -5.26 14.60 -4.39
C ALA A 251 -4.13 14.81 -5.43
N LEU A 252 -2.91 15.09 -4.97
CA LEU A 252 -1.74 15.18 -5.86
C LEU A 252 -1.37 13.82 -6.47
N TYR A 253 -1.40 12.75 -5.68
CA TYR A 253 -1.11 11.40 -6.16
C TYR A 253 -2.07 10.99 -7.27
N PHE A 254 -3.36 11.28 -7.11
CA PHE A 254 -4.41 10.96 -8.07
C PHE A 254 -4.42 11.90 -9.29
N GLY A 255 -4.41 13.22 -9.05
CA GLY A 255 -4.53 14.24 -10.09
C GLY A 255 -3.24 14.51 -10.87
N ALA A 256 -2.08 14.39 -10.22
CA ALA A 256 -0.76 14.65 -10.81
C ALA A 256 0.13 13.38 -10.85
N TRP A 257 -0.49 12.23 -11.08
CA TRP A 257 0.16 10.91 -11.10
C TRP A 257 1.41 10.83 -11.99
N PHE A 258 1.46 11.62 -13.07
CA PHE A 258 2.59 11.68 -13.99
C PHE A 258 3.87 12.21 -13.35
N LEU A 259 3.77 13.08 -12.34
CA LEU A 259 4.93 13.57 -11.56
C LEU A 259 5.55 12.42 -10.75
N TYR A 260 4.70 11.64 -10.08
CA TYR A 260 5.12 10.45 -9.35
C TYR A 260 5.73 9.43 -10.31
N LEU A 261 5.11 9.18 -11.47
CA LEU A 261 5.67 8.29 -12.47
C LEU A 261 7.04 8.76 -12.97
N GLY A 262 7.18 10.06 -13.25
CA GLY A 262 8.46 10.67 -13.63
C GLY A 262 9.55 10.42 -12.59
N LEU A 263 9.25 10.60 -11.31
CA LEU A 263 10.18 10.32 -10.22
C LEU A 263 10.55 8.83 -10.16
N LEU A 264 9.58 7.92 -10.33
CA LEU A 264 9.85 6.48 -10.39
C LEU A 264 10.75 6.10 -11.57
N LEU A 265 10.56 6.74 -12.73
CA LEU A 265 11.40 6.52 -13.92
C LEU A 265 12.82 7.08 -13.74
N ILE A 266 12.99 8.21 -13.06
CA ILE A 266 14.31 8.73 -12.68
C ILE A 266 15.03 7.72 -11.79
N VAL A 267 14.36 7.21 -10.74
CA VAL A 267 14.92 6.17 -9.86
C VAL A 267 15.31 4.92 -10.66
N ALA A 268 14.49 4.51 -11.63
CA ALA A 268 14.80 3.39 -12.52
C ALA A 268 16.06 3.66 -13.35
N GLY A 269 16.16 4.86 -13.94
CA GLY A 269 17.30 5.29 -14.74
C GLY A 269 18.60 5.31 -13.93
N VAL A 270 18.57 5.85 -12.71
CA VAL A 270 19.71 5.85 -11.79
C VAL A 270 20.14 4.42 -11.46
N GLU A 271 19.21 3.57 -11.05
CA GLU A 271 19.54 2.18 -10.70
C GLU A 271 20.10 1.42 -11.90
N PHE A 272 19.54 1.61 -13.09
CA PHE A 272 20.02 0.97 -14.31
C PHE A 272 21.41 1.47 -14.73
N GLY A 273 21.64 2.78 -14.65
CA GLY A 273 22.93 3.41 -14.94
C GLY A 273 24.04 2.89 -14.03
N LEU A 274 23.80 2.86 -12.71
CA LEU A 274 24.75 2.34 -11.73
C LEU A 274 25.13 0.88 -11.99
N ARG A 275 24.15 0.04 -12.39
CA ARG A 275 24.44 -1.36 -12.75
C ARG A 275 25.35 -1.48 -13.97
N ARG A 276 25.10 -0.68 -15.01
CA ARG A 276 25.96 -0.71 -16.21
C ARG A 276 27.38 -0.28 -15.91
N LEU A 277 27.55 0.74 -15.07
CA LEU A 277 28.88 1.19 -14.62
C LEU A 277 29.62 0.10 -13.84
N GLN A 278 28.96 -0.57 -12.90
CA GLN A 278 29.55 -1.68 -12.14
C GLN A 278 30.01 -2.84 -13.04
N ILE A 279 29.23 -3.18 -14.06
CA ILE A 279 29.59 -4.23 -15.03
C ILE A 279 30.80 -3.80 -15.84
N ALA A 280 30.81 -2.57 -16.35
CA ALA A 280 31.93 -2.03 -17.13
C ALA A 280 33.23 -1.97 -16.30
N GLN A 281 33.15 -1.57 -15.03
CA GLN A 281 34.29 -1.56 -14.11
C GLN A 281 34.84 -2.96 -13.86
N ARG A 282 33.99 -3.97 -13.65
CA ARG A 282 34.43 -5.36 -13.48
C ARG A 282 35.13 -5.91 -14.71
N LEU A 283 34.63 -5.61 -15.90
CA LEU A 283 35.26 -6.03 -17.15
C LEU A 283 36.65 -5.39 -17.32
N ARG A 284 36.80 -4.10 -16.97
CA ARG A 284 38.11 -3.41 -17.01
C ARG A 284 39.13 -3.95 -16.01
N MET A 285 38.70 -4.52 -14.88
CA MET A 285 39.62 -5.13 -13.91
C MET A 285 40.05 -6.56 -14.29
N MET A 286 39.41 -7.16 -15.32
CA MET A 286 39.70 -8.51 -15.81
C MET A 286 40.59 -8.52 -17.06
N THR A 287 40.84 -7.34 -17.65
CA THR A 287 41.72 -7.11 -18.80
C THR A 287 43.01 -6.44 -18.33
#